data_AF-X1JB53-F1
#
_entry.id   AF-X1JB53-F1
#
_cell.length_a   1.000
_cell.length_b   1.000
_cell.length_c   1.000
_cell.angle_alpha   90.00
_cell.angle_beta   90.00
_cell.angle_gamma   90.00
#
_symmetry.space_group_name_H-M   'P 1'
#
loop_
_entity.id
_entity.type
_entity.pdbx_description
1 polymer ?
#
loop_
_entity_poly.entity_id
_entity_poly.type
_entity_poly.pdbx_seq_one_letter_code
_entity_poly.pdbx_strand_id
1 'polypeptide(L)'
;GQAREAAEIAAVLTEQGLGGRDVDLRRRLETLHRDRSPRSRDAMALVERWSRAAGKPSKAPELEIGLMLAEAYPERVAKARGKPGEFQLAGGRGVYLEPTDPLAREAWLAVGELGGGDSRDRILLAAAVDEADLREAFAERLVAEDRLETAGGRVRAKRLLRLGKLVLEERLIENPDPAMIVGALMDQVRAEGLSALRLGEQGRALLDRVAFLRAVDGEDWPDLSEATLIARLDEWLEPLLAGRSSLSSLGRGDPARRAQDPGAL
;
A
#
# COMPACT_ATOMS: atom_id res chain seq x y z
N GLY A 1 -11.10 -6.13 30.31
CA GLY A 1 -10.80 -5.83 31.72
C GLY A 1 -9.79 -4.69 31.95
N GLN A 2 -9.31 -4.01 30.90
CA GLN A 2 -8.12 -3.13 31.00
C GLN A 2 -8.44 -1.63 30.97
N ALA A 3 -9.60 -1.23 31.50
CA ALA A 3 -10.05 0.18 31.49
C ALA A 3 -9.03 1.13 32.13
N ARG A 4 -8.36 0.68 33.19
CA ARG A 4 -7.34 1.46 33.89
C ARG A 4 -6.11 1.72 33.05
N GLU A 5 -5.54 0.69 32.45
CA GLU A 5 -4.35 0.79 31.61
C GLU A 5 -4.62 1.68 30.38
N ALA A 6 -5.77 1.50 29.73
CA ALA A 6 -6.20 2.37 28.64
C ALA A 6 -6.37 3.85 29.08
N ALA A 7 -6.89 4.08 30.29
CA ALA A 7 -7.01 5.42 30.85
C ALA A 7 -5.65 6.06 31.19
N GLU A 8 -4.66 5.26 31.63
CA GLU A 8 -3.29 5.72 31.86
C GLU A 8 -2.60 6.10 30.54
N ILE A 9 -2.78 5.31 29.47
CA ILE A 9 -2.31 5.64 28.12
C ILE A 9 -2.95 6.96 27.66
N ALA A 10 -4.27 7.11 27.82
CA ALA A 10 -4.98 8.34 27.48
C ALA A 10 -4.42 9.54 28.25
N ALA A 11 -4.10 9.38 29.54
CA ALA A 11 -3.52 10.47 30.33
C ALA A 11 -2.17 10.91 29.78
N VAL A 12 -1.29 9.96 29.44
CA VAL A 12 0.03 10.25 28.84
C VAL A 12 -0.11 10.94 27.48
N LEU A 13 -1.11 10.56 26.67
CA LEU A 13 -1.38 11.18 25.38
C LEU A 13 -1.92 12.61 25.52
N THR A 14 -2.72 12.89 26.54
CA THR A 14 -3.33 14.21 26.75
C THR A 14 -2.41 15.20 27.47
N GLU A 15 -1.59 14.73 28.40
CA GLU A 15 -0.75 15.57 29.25
C GLU A 15 0.69 15.53 28.78
N GLN A 16 1.12 16.60 28.10
CA GLN A 16 2.48 16.69 27.58
C GLN A 16 3.51 16.51 28.71
N GLY A 17 4.49 15.63 28.46
CA GLY A 17 5.58 15.33 29.40
C GLY A 17 5.17 14.49 30.63
N LEU A 18 3.93 14.02 30.72
CA LEU A 18 3.53 13.09 31.77
C LEU A 18 4.29 11.75 31.60
N GLY A 19 4.93 11.28 32.67
CA GLY A 19 5.83 10.12 32.58
C GLY A 19 7.17 10.41 31.88
N GLY A 20 7.48 11.67 31.57
CA GLY A 20 8.74 12.08 30.95
C GLY A 20 8.65 12.31 29.44
N ARG A 21 9.80 12.23 28.77
CA ARG A 21 9.96 12.50 27.32
C ARG A 21 10.50 11.32 26.53
N ASP A 22 10.53 10.12 27.13
CA ASP A 22 10.92 8.91 26.43
C ASP A 22 9.96 8.66 25.24
N VAL A 23 10.44 8.11 24.14
CA VAL A 23 9.59 7.77 23.00
C VAL A 23 8.74 6.55 23.33
N ASP A 24 9.27 5.61 24.11
CA ASP A 24 8.58 4.38 24.47
C ASP A 24 7.51 4.65 25.54
N LEU A 25 6.26 4.45 25.13
CA LEU A 25 5.08 4.58 25.99
C LEU A 25 5.19 3.68 27.23
N ARG A 26 5.78 2.49 27.13
CA ARG A 26 5.93 1.58 28.27
C ARG A 26 6.80 2.22 29.35
N ARG A 27 7.91 2.85 28.95
CA ARG A 27 8.80 3.59 29.85
C ARG A 27 8.14 4.82 30.47
N ARG A 28 7.29 5.52 29.71
CA ARG A 28 6.51 6.65 30.26
C ARG A 28 5.52 6.18 31.32
N LEU A 29 4.82 5.08 31.08
CA LEU A 29 3.87 4.50 32.05
C LEU A 29 4.60 4.02 33.32
N GLU A 30 5.73 3.31 33.18
CA GLU A 30 6.55 2.91 34.32
C GLU A 30 7.01 4.11 35.15
N THR A 31 7.42 5.19 34.49
CA THR A 31 7.85 6.43 35.15
C THR A 31 6.68 7.10 35.86
N LEU A 32 5.51 7.19 35.21
CA LEU A 32 4.27 7.73 35.79
C LEU A 32 3.88 6.96 37.06
N HIS A 33 3.94 5.63 37.04
CA HIS A 33 3.63 4.79 38.20
C HIS A 33 4.57 4.99 39.39
N ARG A 34 5.82 5.39 39.14
CA ARG A 34 6.81 5.70 40.18
C ARG A 34 6.75 7.17 40.64
N ASP A 35 6.19 8.06 39.81
CA ASP A 35 6.07 9.47 40.13
C ASP A 35 5.07 9.69 41.28
N ARG A 36 5.46 10.53 42.24
CA ARG A 36 4.65 10.92 43.42
C ARG A 36 4.44 12.43 43.47
N SER A 37 4.79 13.15 42.42
CA SER A 37 4.57 14.58 42.26
C SER A 37 3.07 14.93 42.31
N PRO A 38 2.71 16.18 42.67
CA PRO A 38 1.31 16.64 42.59
C PRO A 38 0.71 16.44 41.19
N ARG A 39 1.48 16.75 40.14
CA ARG A 39 1.07 16.57 38.74
C ARG A 39 0.69 15.12 38.42
N SER A 40 1.49 14.14 38.87
CA SER A 40 1.15 12.72 38.71
C SER A 40 -0.10 12.33 39.49
N ARG A 41 -0.29 12.82 40.72
CA ARG A 41 -1.50 12.52 41.51
C ARG A 41 -2.77 13.06 40.85
N ASP A 42 -2.71 14.27 40.30
CA ASP A 42 -3.84 14.86 39.58
C ASP A 42 -4.18 14.07 38.31
N ALA A 43 -3.15 13.63 37.56
CA ALA A 43 -3.33 12.75 36.42
C ALA A 43 -3.94 11.39 36.83
N MET A 44 -3.47 10.77 37.91
CA MET A 44 -4.03 9.51 38.41
C MET A 44 -5.48 9.66 38.90
N ALA A 45 -5.88 10.83 39.41
CA ALA A 45 -7.28 11.12 39.73
C ALA A 45 -8.16 11.21 38.47
N LEU A 46 -7.62 11.70 37.34
CA LEU A 46 -8.31 11.65 36.04
C LEU A 46 -8.42 10.21 35.52
N VAL A 47 -7.33 9.45 35.58
CA VAL A 47 -7.31 8.02 35.22
C VAL A 47 -8.41 7.25 35.93
N GLU A 48 -8.55 7.43 37.24
CA GLU A 48 -9.59 6.74 38.03
C GLU A 48 -11.01 7.13 37.57
N ARG A 49 -11.23 8.42 37.26
CA ARG A 49 -12.53 8.89 36.73
C ARG A 49 -12.84 8.28 35.37
N TRP A 50 -11.89 8.28 34.44
CA TRP A 50 -12.07 7.68 33.11
C TRP A 50 -12.25 6.17 33.17
N SER A 51 -11.50 5.50 34.03
CA SER A 51 -11.62 4.04 34.25
C SER A 51 -13.02 3.64 34.72
N ARG A 52 -13.64 4.43 35.61
CA ARG A 52 -15.02 4.20 36.06
C ARG A 52 -16.07 4.50 34.98
N ALA A 53 -15.76 5.41 34.07
CA ALA A 53 -16.63 5.74 32.95
C ALA A 53 -16.56 4.70 31.81
N ALA A 54 -15.49 3.91 31.76
CA ALA A 54 -15.22 2.88 30.75
C ALA A 54 -16.08 1.61 30.94
N GLY A 55 -17.40 1.75 30.95
CA GLY A 55 -18.38 0.68 30.81
C GLY A 55 -18.22 -0.52 31.77
N LYS A 56 -18.84 -1.64 31.40
CA LYS A 56 -18.67 -2.91 32.12
C LYS A 56 -17.49 -3.68 31.51
N PRO A 57 -16.69 -4.39 32.31
CA PRO A 57 -15.64 -5.26 31.79
C PRO A 57 -16.21 -6.27 30.79
N SER A 58 -15.62 -6.34 29.60
CA SER A 58 -15.86 -7.44 28.66
C SER A 58 -14.98 -8.64 29.02
N LYS A 59 -15.37 -9.81 28.51
CA LYS A 59 -14.54 -11.03 28.49
C LYS A 59 -13.60 -11.07 27.28
N ALA A 60 -13.34 -9.93 26.65
CA ALA A 60 -12.39 -9.86 25.56
C ALA A 60 -10.97 -10.21 26.07
N PRO A 61 -10.10 -10.77 25.22
CA PRO A 61 -8.70 -10.97 25.54
C PRO A 61 -8.04 -9.69 26.02
N GLU A 62 -7.00 -9.84 26.84
CA GLU A 62 -6.16 -8.71 27.23
C GLU A 62 -5.32 -8.27 26.02
N LEU A 63 -5.23 -6.96 25.81
CA LEU A 63 -4.44 -6.34 24.75
C LEU A 63 -3.12 -5.84 25.35
N GLU A 64 -2.02 -6.03 24.63
CA GLU A 64 -0.76 -5.38 24.95
C GLU A 64 -0.86 -3.86 24.76
N ILE A 65 -0.04 -3.08 25.48
CA ILE A 65 -0.03 -1.60 25.44
C ILE A 65 0.05 -1.06 24.00
N GLY A 66 0.92 -1.66 23.18
CA GLY A 66 1.07 -1.26 21.78
C GLY A 66 -0.19 -1.48 20.96
N LEU A 67 -0.92 -2.57 21.23
CA LEU A 67 -2.15 -2.89 20.52
C LEU A 67 -3.32 -1.99 20.96
N MET A 68 -3.39 -1.63 22.25
CA MET A 68 -4.34 -0.61 22.71
C MET A 68 -4.13 0.72 21.99
N LEU A 69 -2.86 1.13 21.83
CA LEU A 69 -2.51 2.35 21.13
C LEU A 69 -2.82 2.25 19.62
N ALA A 70 -2.59 1.08 19.02
CA ALA A 70 -2.93 0.81 17.63
C ALA A 70 -4.45 0.92 17.39
N GLU A 71 -5.28 0.39 18.28
CA GLU A 71 -6.74 0.47 18.15
C GLU A 71 -7.27 1.89 18.33
N ALA A 72 -6.61 2.71 19.15
CA ALA A 72 -6.94 4.12 19.30
C ALA A 72 -6.61 4.94 18.03
N TYR A 73 -5.50 4.60 17.36
CA TYR A 73 -5.05 5.28 16.14
C TYR A 73 -4.66 4.28 15.02
N PRO A 74 -5.63 3.61 14.39
CA PRO A 74 -5.39 2.61 13.34
C PRO A 74 -4.54 3.13 12.17
N GLU A 75 -4.72 4.40 11.82
CA GLU A 75 -4.00 5.07 10.74
C GLU A 75 -2.52 5.34 11.08
N ARG A 76 -2.16 5.25 12.36
CA ARG A 76 -0.81 5.50 12.91
C ARG A 76 -0.07 4.23 13.30
N VAL A 77 -0.61 3.07 12.97
CA VAL A 77 0.20 1.85 12.89
C VAL A 77 1.31 2.08 11.88
N ALA A 78 2.54 1.72 12.24
CA ALA A 78 3.73 1.98 11.46
C ALA A 78 4.52 0.70 11.21
N LYS A 79 5.02 0.52 9.97
CA LYS A 79 5.93 -0.57 9.59
C LYS A 79 7.31 -0.01 9.24
N ALA A 80 8.36 -0.66 9.71
CA ALA A 80 9.74 -0.31 9.38
C ALA A 80 9.94 -0.31 7.86
N ARG A 81 10.59 0.74 7.35
CA ARG A 81 10.86 0.92 5.92
C ARG A 81 12.16 1.68 5.71
N GLY A 82 13.19 0.98 5.23
CA GLY A 82 14.49 1.58 4.94
C GLY A 82 15.47 1.34 6.07
N LYS A 83 16.12 2.41 6.55
CA LYS A 83 17.14 2.33 7.61
C LYS A 83 16.49 2.21 9.00
N PRO A 84 17.21 1.72 10.03
CA PRO A 84 16.71 1.74 11.41
C PRO A 84 16.22 3.14 11.80
N GLY A 85 15.03 3.20 12.41
CA GLY A 85 14.36 4.44 12.76
C GLY A 85 13.47 5.01 11.66
N GLU A 86 13.46 4.48 10.44
CA GLU A 86 12.56 4.92 9.37
C GLU A 86 11.33 4.02 9.27
N PHE A 87 10.14 4.63 9.32
CA PHE A 87 8.87 3.91 9.28
C PHE A 87 7.89 4.56 8.29
N GLN A 88 6.91 3.78 7.86
CA GLN A 88 5.74 4.26 7.14
C GLN A 88 4.49 4.00 7.97
N LEU A 89 3.60 4.99 8.07
CA LEU A 89 2.29 4.83 8.70
C LEU A 89 1.28 4.13 7.77
N ALA A 90 0.23 3.53 8.34
CA ALA A 90 -0.93 3.04 7.60
C ALA A 90 -1.63 4.13 6.78
N GLY A 91 -1.60 5.38 7.24
CA GLY A 91 -2.01 6.55 6.43
C GLY A 91 -1.09 6.89 5.25
N GLY A 92 0.09 6.26 5.17
CA GLY A 92 1.08 6.34 4.10
C GLY A 92 2.21 7.34 4.31
N ARG A 93 2.08 8.23 5.29
CA ARG A 93 3.11 9.22 5.63
C ARG A 93 4.35 8.52 6.16
N GLY A 94 5.53 8.98 5.74
CA GLY A 94 6.81 8.56 6.29
C GLY A 94 7.10 9.28 7.60
N VAL A 95 7.58 8.52 8.60
CA VAL A 95 7.90 9.03 9.93
C VAL A 95 9.24 8.47 10.39
N TYR A 96 9.85 9.09 11.41
CA TYR A 96 11.15 8.64 11.88
C TYR A 96 11.39 8.75 13.39
N LEU A 97 12.36 7.97 13.85
CA LEU A 97 12.99 8.00 15.18
C LEU A 97 14.49 8.20 15.06
N GLU A 98 15.12 8.60 16.16
CA GLU A 98 16.58 8.57 16.24
C GLU A 98 17.06 7.11 16.12
N PRO A 99 18.06 6.79 15.28
CA PRO A 99 18.54 5.41 15.11
C PRO A 99 19.10 4.75 16.37
N THR A 100 19.41 5.56 17.39
CA THR A 100 19.89 5.13 18.72
C THR A 100 18.75 4.77 19.68
N ASP A 101 17.52 5.14 19.38
CA ASP A 101 16.34 4.78 20.17
C ASP A 101 16.12 3.26 20.08
N PRO A 102 15.82 2.56 21.19
CA PRO A 102 15.53 1.12 21.16
C PRO A 102 14.42 0.74 20.17
N LEU A 103 13.38 1.57 20.02
CA LEU A 103 12.26 1.32 19.12
C LEU A 103 12.64 1.44 17.64
N ALA A 104 13.81 2.01 17.32
CA ALA A 104 14.27 2.17 15.94
C ALA A 104 14.52 0.83 15.21
N ARG A 105 14.64 -0.27 15.95
CA ARG A 105 14.87 -1.63 15.41
C ARG A 105 13.62 -2.50 15.37
N GLU A 106 12.50 -2.00 15.90
CA GLU A 106 11.23 -2.72 15.87
C GLU A 106 10.67 -2.78 14.46
N ALA A 107 10.03 -3.88 14.11
CA ALA A 107 9.40 -4.03 12.80
C ALA A 107 8.09 -3.23 12.71
N TRP A 108 7.37 -3.12 13.83
CA TRP A 108 6.05 -2.52 13.92
C TRP A 108 5.90 -1.66 15.17
N LEU A 109 5.31 -0.49 14.99
CA LEU A 109 5.01 0.45 16.07
C LEU A 109 3.54 0.90 15.98
N ALA A 110 2.92 1.15 17.12
CA ALA A 110 1.77 2.02 17.22
C ALA A 110 2.25 3.41 17.63
N VAL A 111 1.88 4.44 16.88
CA VAL A 111 2.34 5.81 17.15
C VAL A 111 1.22 6.64 17.78
N GLY A 112 1.48 7.15 18.99
CA GLY A 112 0.55 7.98 19.74
C GLY A 112 0.71 9.46 19.46
N GLU A 113 1.95 9.93 19.36
CA GLU A 113 2.28 11.35 19.18
C GLU A 113 3.33 11.54 18.09
N LEU A 114 3.06 12.52 17.22
CA LEU A 114 3.93 12.94 16.13
C LEU A 114 4.31 14.41 16.33
N GLY A 115 5.57 14.73 16.10
CA GLY A 115 6.11 16.09 16.04
C GLY A 115 6.27 16.56 14.60
N GLY A 116 6.07 17.85 14.37
CA GLY A 116 6.23 18.45 13.04
C GLY A 116 7.68 18.42 12.57
N GLY A 117 7.89 17.95 11.35
CA GLY A 117 9.15 18.05 10.60
C GLY A 117 8.90 18.52 9.17
N ASP A 118 9.92 19.06 8.51
CA ASP A 118 9.78 19.72 7.20
C ASP A 118 9.42 18.76 6.05
N SER A 119 9.66 17.45 6.20
CA SER A 119 9.41 16.43 5.15
C SER A 119 8.90 15.08 5.66
N ARG A 120 9.23 14.72 6.91
CA ARG A 120 8.75 13.53 7.63
C ARG A 120 8.48 13.93 9.08
N ASP A 121 7.43 13.38 9.67
CA ASP A 121 7.10 13.66 11.07
C ASP A 121 8.00 12.83 11.99
N ARG A 122 8.46 13.44 13.09
CA ARG A 122 9.21 12.74 14.13
C ARG A 122 8.24 12.01 15.06
N ILE A 123 8.49 10.75 15.36
CA ILE A 123 7.73 10.03 16.39
C ILE A 123 8.16 10.56 17.76
N LEU A 124 7.19 11.02 18.56
CA LEU A 124 7.41 11.53 19.92
C LEU A 124 6.92 10.57 21.01
N LEU A 125 6.00 9.68 20.65
CA LEU A 125 5.48 8.64 21.53
C LEU A 125 5.00 7.44 20.70
N ALA A 126 5.50 6.25 21.01
CA ALA A 126 5.12 5.01 20.36
C ALA A 126 5.25 3.81 21.29
N ALA A 127 4.74 2.67 20.86
CA ALA A 127 4.97 1.37 21.49
C ALA A 127 5.17 0.31 20.40
N ALA A 128 6.04 -0.66 20.66
CA ALA A 128 6.18 -1.83 19.79
C ALA A 128 4.90 -2.68 19.81
N VAL A 129 4.57 -3.26 18.65
CA VAL A 129 3.41 -4.13 18.44
C VAL A 129 3.89 -5.40 17.76
N ASP A 130 3.40 -6.56 18.19
CA ASP A 130 3.66 -7.81 17.48
C ASP A 130 2.82 -7.89 16.19
N GLU A 131 3.41 -8.45 15.13
CA GLU A 131 2.73 -8.53 13.83
C GLU A 131 1.56 -9.53 13.84
N ALA A 132 1.64 -10.61 14.63
CA ALA A 132 0.56 -11.59 14.75
C ALA A 132 -0.63 -10.98 15.49
N ASP A 133 -0.38 -10.30 16.61
CA ASP A 133 -1.41 -9.60 17.38
C ASP A 133 -2.13 -8.53 16.54
N LEU A 134 -1.35 -7.79 15.75
CA LEU A 134 -1.88 -6.79 14.82
C LEU A 134 -2.73 -7.42 13.72
N ARG A 135 -2.31 -8.57 13.16
CA ARG A 135 -3.12 -9.29 12.17
C ARG A 135 -4.44 -9.78 12.75
N GLU A 136 -4.41 -10.30 13.97
CA GLU A 136 -5.61 -10.79 14.65
C GLU A 136 -6.58 -9.65 14.95
N ALA A 137 -6.12 -8.59 15.61
CA ALA A 137 -6.96 -7.46 16.00
C ALA A 137 -7.52 -6.69 14.79
N PHE A 138 -6.73 -6.54 13.73
CA PHE A 138 -7.13 -5.78 12.53
C PHE A 138 -7.66 -6.66 11.41
N ALA A 139 -8.00 -7.93 11.66
CA ALA A 139 -8.39 -8.89 10.63
C ALA A 139 -9.49 -8.36 9.68
N GLU A 140 -10.50 -7.68 10.23
CA GLU A 140 -11.61 -7.09 9.45
C GLU A 140 -11.22 -5.82 8.66
N ARG A 141 -10.07 -5.22 8.98
CA ARG A 141 -9.52 -4.04 8.29
C ARG A 141 -8.45 -4.43 7.26
N LEU A 142 -8.08 -5.71 7.17
CA LEU A 142 -7.12 -6.19 6.19
C LEU A 142 -7.77 -6.32 4.81
N VAL A 143 -7.10 -5.79 3.79
CA VAL A 143 -7.57 -5.84 2.40
C VAL A 143 -6.60 -6.67 1.58
N ALA A 144 -7.12 -7.70 0.93
CA ALA A 144 -6.41 -8.44 -0.11
C ALA A 144 -6.58 -7.73 -1.46
N GLU A 145 -5.47 -7.40 -2.11
CA GLU A 145 -5.44 -6.70 -3.41
C GLU A 145 -4.54 -7.47 -4.38
N ASP A 146 -5.07 -7.86 -5.54
CA ASP A 146 -4.25 -8.41 -6.62
C ASP A 146 -3.68 -7.25 -7.44
N ARG A 147 -2.36 -7.24 -7.62
CA ARG A 147 -1.63 -6.27 -8.43
C ARG A 147 -0.83 -6.95 -9.52
N LEU A 148 -0.79 -6.26 -10.65
CA LEU A 148 0.03 -6.65 -11.79
C LEU A 148 1.28 -5.78 -11.80
N GLU A 149 2.44 -6.41 -11.91
CA GLU A 149 3.72 -5.73 -12.07
C GLU A 149 4.40 -6.21 -13.34
N THR A 150 4.85 -5.26 -14.15
CA THR A 150 5.68 -5.53 -15.32
C THR A 150 7.14 -5.46 -14.91
N ALA A 151 7.81 -6.61 -14.89
CA ALA A 151 9.24 -6.70 -14.58
C ALA A 151 9.95 -7.41 -15.74
N GLY A 152 10.96 -6.75 -16.33
CA GLY A 152 11.69 -7.30 -17.48
C GLY A 152 10.78 -7.62 -18.69
N GLY A 153 9.70 -6.85 -18.88
CA GLY A 153 8.75 -7.02 -19.97
C GLY A 153 7.77 -8.19 -19.81
N ARG A 154 7.73 -8.85 -18.64
CA ARG A 154 6.72 -9.87 -18.31
C ARG A 154 5.77 -9.33 -17.26
N VAL A 155 4.48 -9.56 -17.46
CA VAL A 155 3.44 -9.29 -16.45
C VAL A 155 3.46 -10.42 -15.44
N ARG A 156 3.60 -10.05 -14.17
CA ARG A 156 3.44 -10.95 -13.02
C ARG A 156 2.32 -10.42 -12.15
N ALA A 157 1.50 -11.32 -11.63
CA ALA A 157 0.49 -10.97 -10.67
C ALA A 157 0.98 -11.30 -9.26
N LYS A 158 0.69 -10.42 -8.31
CA LYS A 158 0.95 -10.62 -6.89
C LYS A 158 -0.26 -10.24 -6.07
N ARG A 159 -0.53 -11.02 -5.04
CA ARG A 159 -1.54 -10.72 -4.02
C ARG A 159 -0.87 -10.04 -2.85
N LEU A 160 -1.34 -8.84 -2.52
CA LEU A 160 -0.93 -8.07 -1.37
C LEU A 160 -1.98 -8.21 -0.26
N LEU A 161 -1.55 -8.40 0.97
CA LEU A 161 -2.38 -8.21 2.16
C LEU A 161 -2.00 -6.89 2.81
N ARG A 162 -2.97 -5.99 2.98
CA ARG A 162 -2.71 -4.60 3.37
C ARG A 162 -3.49 -4.17 4.60
N LEU A 163 -2.85 -3.31 5.40
CA LEU A 163 -3.50 -2.47 6.40
C LEU A 163 -3.32 -1.02 5.98
N GLY A 164 -4.37 -0.41 5.44
CA GLY A 164 -4.26 0.88 4.74
C GLY A 164 -3.18 0.82 3.66
N LYS A 165 -2.18 1.69 3.74
CA LYS A 165 -1.07 1.72 2.78
C LYS A 165 0.07 0.74 3.10
N LEU A 166 0.08 0.10 4.26
CA LEU A 166 1.13 -0.87 4.63
C LEU A 166 0.87 -2.22 3.95
N VAL A 167 1.93 -2.79 3.39
CA VAL A 167 1.91 -4.17 2.88
C VAL A 167 2.41 -5.08 3.99
N LEU A 168 1.55 -5.97 4.48
CA LEU A 168 1.86 -6.96 5.51
C LEU A 168 2.46 -8.21 4.87
N GLU A 169 1.85 -8.68 3.78
CA GLU A 169 2.27 -9.86 3.03
C GLU A 169 2.22 -9.57 1.53
N GLU A 170 3.17 -10.13 0.80
CA GLU A 170 3.22 -10.10 -0.65
C GLU A 170 3.48 -11.53 -1.15
N ARG A 171 2.60 -12.06 -1.99
CA ARG A 171 2.73 -13.39 -2.59
C ARG A 171 2.55 -13.31 -4.09
N LEU A 172 3.40 -14.01 -4.85
CA LEU A 172 3.17 -14.20 -6.27
C LEU A 172 1.94 -15.09 -6.48
N ILE A 173 1.12 -14.73 -7.49
CA ILE A 173 0.03 -15.58 -7.95
C ILE A 173 0.61 -16.46 -9.06
N GLU A 174 0.72 -17.76 -8.81
CA GLU A 174 1.33 -18.69 -9.77
C GLU A 174 0.52 -18.81 -11.06
N ASN A 175 -0.82 -18.86 -10.93
CA ASN A 175 -1.76 -18.97 -12.03
C ASN A 175 -2.76 -17.80 -11.97
N PRO A 176 -2.37 -16.59 -12.42
CA PRO A 176 -3.28 -15.47 -12.46
C PRO A 176 -4.38 -15.70 -13.50
N ASP A 177 -5.54 -15.07 -13.26
CA ASP A 177 -6.64 -15.04 -14.22
C ASP A 177 -6.11 -14.52 -15.58
N PRO A 178 -6.25 -15.29 -16.68
CA PRO A 178 -5.85 -14.84 -18.01
C PRO A 178 -6.44 -13.49 -18.39
N ALA A 179 -7.69 -13.18 -18.00
CA ALA A 179 -8.33 -11.91 -18.30
C ALA A 179 -7.60 -10.73 -17.62
N MET A 180 -7.11 -10.95 -16.40
CA MET A 180 -6.31 -9.97 -15.65
C MET A 180 -4.99 -9.66 -16.37
N ILE A 181 -4.31 -10.68 -16.88
CA ILE A 181 -3.04 -10.51 -17.62
C ILE A 181 -3.29 -9.75 -18.93
N VAL A 182 -4.31 -10.15 -19.69
CA VAL A 182 -4.69 -9.51 -20.96
C VAL A 182 -5.00 -8.04 -20.73
N GLY A 183 -5.82 -7.71 -19.73
CA GLY A 183 -6.12 -6.34 -19.33
C GLY A 183 -4.87 -5.50 -19.06
N ALA A 184 -3.92 -6.01 -18.27
CA ALA A 184 -2.66 -5.29 -18.01
C ALA A 184 -1.82 -5.06 -19.26
N LEU A 185 -1.71 -6.06 -20.14
CA LEU A 185 -0.96 -5.91 -21.39
C LEU A 185 -1.59 -4.86 -22.30
N MET A 186 -2.92 -4.77 -22.32
CA MET A 186 -3.64 -3.74 -23.08
C MET A 186 -3.48 -2.36 -22.45
N ASP A 187 -3.57 -2.23 -21.12
CA ASP A 187 -3.31 -0.98 -20.41
C ASP A 187 -1.88 -0.48 -20.62
N GLN A 188 -0.90 -1.39 -20.71
CA GLN A 188 0.47 -1.05 -21.08
C GLN A 188 0.52 -0.40 -22.47
N VAL A 189 -0.16 -0.98 -23.48
CA VAL A 189 -0.19 -0.40 -24.83
C VAL A 189 -0.95 0.93 -24.86
N ARG A 190 -2.00 1.10 -24.05
CA ARG A 190 -2.71 2.39 -23.90
C ARG A 190 -1.79 3.48 -23.33
N ALA A 191 -0.91 3.13 -22.38
CA ALA A 191 0.00 4.08 -21.73
C ALA A 191 1.25 4.41 -22.55
N GLU A 192 1.85 3.41 -23.21
CA GLU A 192 3.12 3.52 -23.93
C GLU A 192 2.95 3.73 -25.45
N GLY A 193 1.72 3.61 -25.95
CA GLY A 193 1.38 3.64 -27.38
C GLY A 193 1.81 2.38 -28.13
N LEU A 194 1.73 2.42 -29.46
CA LEU A 194 2.12 1.30 -30.32
C LEU A 194 3.62 0.98 -30.25
N SER A 195 4.42 1.88 -29.67
CA SER A 195 5.84 1.67 -29.43
C SER A 195 6.13 0.49 -28.48
N ALA A 196 5.17 0.14 -27.61
CA ALA A 196 5.24 -1.03 -26.74
C ALA A 196 5.22 -2.37 -27.51
N LEU A 197 4.72 -2.35 -28.74
CA LEU A 197 4.59 -3.52 -29.59
C LEU A 197 5.80 -3.72 -30.49
N ARG A 198 6.18 -4.98 -30.70
CA ARG A 198 7.23 -5.35 -31.66
C ARG A 198 6.70 -5.38 -33.10
N LEU A 199 6.25 -4.24 -33.61
CA LEU A 199 5.74 -4.13 -34.99
C LEU A 199 6.79 -4.54 -36.04
N GLY A 200 8.07 -4.22 -35.79
CA GLY A 200 9.15 -4.41 -36.75
C GLY A 200 9.03 -3.50 -37.97
N GLU A 201 10.05 -3.51 -38.83
CA GLU A 201 10.07 -2.66 -40.03
C GLU A 201 8.91 -2.97 -40.98
N GLN A 202 8.60 -4.26 -41.17
CA GLN A 202 7.49 -4.68 -42.03
C GLN A 202 6.12 -4.21 -41.52
N GLY A 203 5.88 -4.31 -40.20
CA GLY A 203 4.63 -3.84 -39.61
C GLY A 203 4.49 -2.32 -39.69
N ARG A 204 5.59 -1.59 -39.48
CA ARG A 204 5.57 -0.12 -39.64
C ARG A 204 5.35 0.30 -41.08
N ALA A 205 6.04 -0.33 -42.04
CA ALA A 205 5.87 -0.08 -43.46
C ALA A 205 4.44 -0.37 -43.95
N LEU A 206 3.75 -1.36 -43.37
CA LEU A 206 2.34 -1.61 -43.65
C LEU A 206 1.45 -0.45 -43.19
N LEU A 207 1.61 -0.01 -41.93
CA LEU A 207 0.85 1.13 -41.39
C LEU A 207 1.09 2.39 -42.21
N ASP A 208 2.34 2.68 -42.58
CA ASP A 208 2.71 3.84 -43.38
C ASP A 208 2.10 3.78 -44.80
N ARG A 209 2.10 2.60 -45.43
CA ARG A 209 1.47 2.39 -46.74
C ARG A 209 -0.05 2.61 -46.69
N VAL A 210 -0.74 2.09 -45.68
CA VAL A 210 -2.19 2.28 -45.52
C VAL A 210 -2.52 3.73 -45.22
N ALA A 211 -1.72 4.40 -44.37
CA ALA A 211 -1.88 5.83 -44.11
C ALA A 211 -1.69 6.68 -45.37
N PHE A 212 -0.68 6.36 -46.21
CA PHE A 212 -0.47 7.01 -47.50
C PHE A 212 -1.66 6.80 -48.44
N LEU A 213 -2.15 5.57 -48.57
CA LEU A 213 -3.28 5.24 -49.45
C LEU A 213 -4.57 5.94 -48.98
N ARG A 214 -4.83 5.98 -47.68
CA ARG A 214 -5.97 6.74 -47.11
C ARG A 214 -5.85 8.24 -47.38
N ALA A 215 -4.63 8.80 -47.38
CA ALA A 215 -4.42 10.21 -47.69
C ALA A 215 -4.64 10.55 -49.18
N VAL A 216 -4.45 9.59 -50.09
CA VAL A 216 -4.60 9.78 -51.55
C VAL A 216 -6.01 9.40 -52.03
N ASP A 217 -6.50 8.23 -51.63
CA ASP A 217 -7.76 7.62 -52.10
C ASP A 217 -8.93 7.79 -51.10
N GLY A 218 -8.69 8.40 -49.94
CA GLY A 218 -9.75 8.73 -48.98
C GLY A 218 -10.23 7.53 -48.13
N GLU A 219 -11.53 7.50 -47.83
CA GLU A 219 -12.11 6.59 -46.82
C GLU A 219 -12.22 5.12 -47.25
N ASP A 220 -11.90 4.80 -48.51
CA ASP A 220 -11.83 3.42 -49.02
C ASP A 220 -10.74 2.58 -48.32
N TRP A 221 -9.76 3.23 -47.69
CA TRP A 221 -8.71 2.60 -46.89
C TRP A 221 -8.94 2.80 -45.40
N PRO A 222 -8.76 1.78 -44.54
CA PRO A 222 -9.06 1.90 -43.11
C PRO A 222 -8.16 2.92 -42.40
N ASP A 223 -8.71 3.55 -41.36
CA ASP A 223 -7.91 4.37 -40.45
C ASP A 223 -7.12 3.49 -39.49
N LEU A 224 -5.83 3.34 -39.76
CA LEU A 224 -4.87 2.64 -38.91
C LEU A 224 -3.93 3.60 -38.16
N SER A 225 -4.39 4.84 -37.91
CA SER A 225 -3.65 5.77 -37.07
C SER A 225 -3.46 5.21 -35.65
N GLU A 226 -2.41 5.65 -34.98
CA GLU A 226 -2.10 5.19 -33.62
C GLU A 226 -3.26 5.43 -32.65
N ALA A 227 -3.93 6.58 -32.73
CA ALA A 227 -5.10 6.89 -31.91
C ALA A 227 -6.24 5.88 -32.15
N THR A 228 -6.53 5.57 -33.41
CA THR A 228 -7.61 4.63 -33.77
C THR A 228 -7.27 3.19 -33.37
N LEU A 229 -6.00 2.77 -33.52
CA LEU A 229 -5.55 1.45 -33.10
C LEU A 229 -5.56 1.27 -31.59
N ILE A 230 -5.18 2.30 -30.82
CA ILE A 230 -5.26 2.28 -29.35
C ILE A 230 -6.72 2.25 -28.88
N ALA A 231 -7.62 2.97 -29.55
CA ALA A 231 -9.04 3.00 -29.20
C ALA A 231 -9.75 1.65 -29.43
N ARG A 232 -9.21 0.78 -30.28
CA ARG A 232 -9.82 -0.50 -30.69
C ARG A 232 -8.98 -1.72 -30.32
N LEU A 233 -8.13 -1.61 -29.28
CA LEU A 233 -7.27 -2.73 -28.85
C LEU A 233 -8.06 -4.01 -28.53
N ASP A 234 -9.28 -3.86 -27.99
CA ASP A 234 -10.15 -4.98 -27.65
C ASP A 234 -10.54 -5.81 -28.91
N GLU A 235 -10.60 -5.17 -30.08
CA GLU A 235 -10.99 -5.85 -31.33
C GLU A 235 -9.85 -6.63 -31.98
N TRP A 236 -8.64 -6.08 -31.97
CA TRP A 236 -7.53 -6.64 -32.77
C TRP A 236 -6.38 -7.19 -31.92
N LEU A 237 -6.11 -6.61 -30.74
CA LEU A 237 -4.99 -7.01 -29.88
C LEU A 237 -5.41 -8.06 -28.85
N GLU A 238 -6.56 -7.91 -28.21
CA GLU A 238 -7.05 -8.85 -27.18
C GLU A 238 -6.99 -10.33 -27.63
N PRO A 239 -7.44 -10.70 -28.85
CA PRO A 239 -7.39 -12.09 -29.30
C PRO A 239 -5.96 -12.62 -29.46
N LEU A 240 -4.99 -11.73 -29.76
CA LEU A 240 -3.58 -12.10 -29.89
C LEU A 240 -2.91 -12.33 -28.54
N LEU A 241 -3.46 -11.77 -27.46
CA LEU A 241 -2.90 -11.84 -26.10
C LEU A 241 -3.31 -13.08 -25.32
N ALA A 242 -4.26 -13.88 -25.84
CA ALA A 242 -4.72 -15.10 -25.20
C ALA A 242 -3.54 -16.05 -24.85
N GLY A 243 -3.43 -16.42 -23.58
CA GLY A 243 -2.36 -17.30 -23.08
C GLY A 243 -0.97 -16.68 -23.00
N ARG A 244 -0.82 -15.37 -23.23
CA ARG A 244 0.47 -14.67 -23.21
C ARG A 244 0.65 -13.86 -21.93
N SER A 245 1.89 -13.79 -21.46
CA SER A 245 2.27 -13.01 -20.28
C SER A 245 3.19 -11.82 -20.61
N SER A 246 3.36 -11.50 -21.90
CA SER A 246 4.27 -10.45 -22.38
C SER A 246 3.93 -10.04 -23.81
N LEU A 247 3.95 -8.73 -24.09
CA LEU A 247 3.87 -8.17 -25.44
C LEU A 247 5.01 -8.66 -26.34
N SER A 248 6.18 -8.95 -25.75
CA SER A 248 7.36 -9.41 -26.48
C SER A 248 7.21 -10.81 -27.10
N SER A 249 6.22 -11.58 -26.64
CA SER A 249 5.90 -12.92 -27.15
C SER A 249 5.11 -12.89 -28.46
N LEU A 250 4.50 -11.74 -28.81
CA LEU A 250 3.86 -11.53 -30.10
C LEU A 250 4.92 -11.63 -31.22
N GLY A 251 4.58 -12.29 -32.32
CA GLY A 251 5.45 -12.33 -33.49
C GLY A 251 5.65 -10.93 -34.08
N ARG A 252 6.81 -10.71 -34.72
CA ARG A 252 7.08 -9.42 -35.37
C ARG A 252 6.10 -9.23 -36.53
N GLY A 253 5.35 -8.14 -36.51
CA GLY A 253 4.40 -7.78 -37.57
C GLY A 253 3.01 -8.41 -37.45
N ASP A 254 2.79 -9.41 -36.58
CA ASP A 254 1.46 -9.95 -36.29
C ASP A 254 0.46 -8.87 -35.84
N PRO A 255 0.85 -7.93 -34.94
CA PRO A 255 -0.05 -6.85 -34.52
C PRO A 255 -0.52 -5.98 -35.69
N ALA A 256 0.39 -5.63 -36.61
CA ALA A 256 0.08 -4.76 -37.74
C ALA A 256 -0.84 -5.45 -38.77
N ARG A 257 -0.65 -6.75 -39.01
CA ARG A 257 -1.53 -7.52 -39.91
C ARG A 257 -2.94 -7.66 -39.32
N ARG A 258 -3.04 -7.98 -38.03
CA ARG A 258 -4.34 -8.13 -37.35
C ARG A 258 -5.07 -6.81 -37.19
N ALA A 259 -4.35 -5.71 -37.02
CA ALA A 259 -4.90 -4.36 -37.02
C ALA A 259 -5.54 -4.00 -38.38
N GLN A 260 -4.98 -4.48 -39.50
CA GLN A 260 -5.53 -4.26 -40.84
C GLN A 260 -6.78 -5.12 -41.09
N ASP A 261 -6.78 -6.37 -40.63
CA ASP A 261 -7.91 -7.30 -40.76
C ASP A 261 -8.22 -7.99 -39.42
N PRO A 262 -9.10 -7.40 -38.59
CA PRO A 262 -9.47 -7.96 -37.29
C PRO A 262 -10.20 -9.32 -37.37
N GLY A 263 -10.62 -9.76 -38.57
CA GLY A 263 -11.38 -11.01 -38.79
C GLY A 263 -10.55 -12.22 -39.22
N ALA A 264 -9.35 -12.03 -39.78
CA ALA A 264 -8.58 -13.12 -40.43
C ALA A 264 -7.73 -13.95 -39.46
N LEU A 265 -8.16 -15.19 -39.16
CA LEU A 265 -7.45 -16.19 -38.32
C LEU A 265 -6.20 -16.76 -39.00
#